data_AF-A0A2V6Z0R9-F1
#
_entry.id   AF-A0A2V6Z0R9-F1
#
_cell.length_a   1.000
_cell.length_b   1.000
_cell.length_c   1.000
_cell.angle_alpha   90.00
_cell.angle_beta   90.00
_cell.angle_gamma   90.00
#
_symmetry.space_group_name_H-M   'P 1'
#
loop_
_entity.id
_entity.type
_entity.pdbx_description
1 polymer ?
#
loop_
_entity_poly.entity_id
_entity_poly.type
_entity_poly.pdbx_seq_one_letter_code
_entity_poly.pdbx_strand_id
1 'polypeptide(L)'
;TVAAAYQKLRTRRRKAEEIALDDVLPAFDCDGRHFEPMDDWSDRIDDRGMQAELRQALTDAIDALPPDYRTALVLHDVEGVSNSDIAEALGIGLPAVKVRVHRSRLFVRKRLSEHLKSA
;
A
#
# COMPACT_ATOMS: atom_id res chain seq x y z
N THR A 1 -2.59 -16.64 14.11
CA THR A 1 -3.15 -16.98 12.79
C THR A 1 -3.37 -15.70 12.00
N VAL A 2 -3.35 -15.76 10.67
CA VAL A 2 -3.53 -14.60 9.77
C VAL A 2 -4.79 -13.80 10.12
N ALA A 3 -5.88 -14.48 10.48
CA ALA A 3 -7.13 -13.86 10.94
C ALA A 3 -6.98 -12.97 12.19
N ALA A 4 -6.08 -13.32 13.11
CA ALA A 4 -5.81 -12.53 14.32
C ALA A 4 -4.98 -11.28 14.02
N ALA A 5 -4.09 -11.34 13.03
CA ALA A 5 -3.37 -10.16 12.53
C ALA A 5 -4.33 -9.20 11.80
N TYR A 6 -5.27 -9.73 11.01
CA TYR A 6 -6.31 -8.96 10.33
C TYR A 6 -7.20 -8.15 11.30
N GLN A 7 -7.70 -8.76 12.39
CA GLN A 7 -8.54 -8.02 13.35
C GLN A 7 -7.80 -6.85 14.01
N LYS A 8 -6.49 -6.97 14.24
CA LYS A 8 -5.67 -5.89 14.81
C LYS A 8 -5.46 -4.73 13.82
N LEU A 9 -5.29 -5.03 12.53
CA LEU A 9 -5.17 -4.01 11.48
C LEU A 9 -6.49 -3.26 11.25
N ARG A 10 -7.64 -3.96 11.32
CA ARG A 10 -8.97 -3.35 11.14
C ARG A 10 -9.34 -2.41 12.29
N THR A 11 -9.00 -2.76 13.52
CA THR A 11 -9.43 -2.03 14.73
C THR A 11 -8.66 -0.73 14.97
N ARG A 12 -7.41 -0.60 14.49
CA ARG A 12 -6.61 0.62 14.67
C ARG A 12 -7.19 1.88 14.02
N ARG A 13 -8.07 1.77 13.02
CA ARG A 13 -8.42 2.91 12.15
C ARG A 13 -9.89 3.32 12.08
N ARG A 14 -10.78 2.84 12.96
CA ARG A 14 -12.13 3.41 13.04
C ARG A 14 -12.15 4.92 13.41
N LYS A 15 -10.98 5.52 13.68
CA LYS A 15 -10.78 6.91 14.13
C LYS A 15 -10.09 7.85 13.11
N ALA A 16 -9.54 7.36 11.99
CA ALA A 16 -8.82 8.22 11.03
C ALA A 16 -9.50 8.18 9.65
N GLU A 17 -10.30 9.22 9.40
CA GLU A 17 -10.92 9.68 8.14
C GLU A 17 -10.64 8.82 6.89
N GLU A 18 -11.72 8.25 6.34
CA GLU A 18 -11.73 7.50 5.10
C GLU A 18 -11.65 8.46 3.91
N ILE A 19 -10.43 8.75 3.45
CA ILE A 19 -10.25 9.21 2.07
C ILE A 19 -10.48 7.98 1.17
N ALA A 20 -11.45 8.05 0.27
CA ALA A 20 -11.71 6.97 -0.68
C ALA A 20 -10.49 6.79 -1.59
N LEU A 21 -9.94 5.57 -1.63
CA LEU A 21 -8.69 5.31 -2.32
C LEU A 21 -8.79 5.54 -3.84
N ASP A 22 -9.99 5.34 -4.40
CA ASP A 22 -10.28 5.61 -5.81
C ASP A 22 -10.17 7.11 -6.16
N ASP A 23 -10.27 8.03 -5.19
CA ASP A 23 -10.14 9.48 -5.42
C ASP A 23 -8.66 9.93 -5.48
N VAL A 24 -7.76 9.17 -4.87
CA VAL A 24 -6.32 9.52 -4.79
C VAL A 24 -5.51 8.75 -5.82
N LEU A 25 -6.02 7.59 -6.25
CA LEU A 25 -5.38 6.76 -7.24
C LEU A 25 -5.68 7.25 -8.67
N PRO A 26 -4.69 7.27 -9.55
CA PRO A 26 -4.92 7.48 -10.97
C PRO A 26 -5.86 6.39 -11.51
N ALA A 27 -6.74 6.77 -12.44
CA ALA A 27 -7.67 5.84 -13.06
C ALA A 27 -6.90 4.72 -13.77
N PHE A 28 -7.29 3.47 -13.50
CA PHE A 28 -6.82 2.32 -14.27
C PHE A 28 -7.38 2.42 -15.68
N ASP A 29 -6.56 2.12 -16.70
CA ASP A 29 -7.13 1.74 -17.99
C ASP A 29 -7.87 0.39 -17.85
N CYS A 30 -8.65 0.03 -18.86
CA CYS A 30 -9.43 -1.21 -18.88
C CYS A 30 -8.57 -2.48 -18.75
N ASP A 31 -7.25 -2.38 -18.93
CA ASP A 31 -6.28 -3.46 -18.81
C ASP A 31 -5.58 -3.47 -17.43
N GLY A 32 -5.91 -2.54 -16.53
CA GLY A 32 -5.29 -2.42 -15.22
C GLY A 32 -3.84 -1.94 -15.26
N ARG A 33 -3.39 -1.36 -16.38
CA ARG A 33 -2.04 -0.80 -16.51
C ARG A 33 -2.05 0.64 -16.01
N HIS A 34 -1.13 0.92 -15.11
CA HIS A 34 -0.77 2.27 -14.72
C HIS A 34 0.74 2.42 -14.86
N PHE A 35 1.18 3.05 -15.94
CA PHE A 35 2.60 3.26 -16.26
C PHE A 35 2.86 4.74 -16.51
N GLU A 36 2.79 5.55 -15.46
CA GLU A 36 3.64 6.75 -15.46
C GLU A 36 5.09 6.31 -15.21
N PRO A 37 6.06 6.79 -16.01
CA PRO A 37 7.48 6.57 -15.77
C PRO A 37 7.82 6.99 -14.33
N MET A 38 8.48 6.09 -13.62
CA MET A 38 8.89 6.32 -12.23
C MET A 38 10.20 7.11 -12.23
N ASP A 39 10.29 8.12 -11.39
CA ASP A 39 11.54 8.79 -11.08
C ASP A 39 12.45 7.81 -10.30
N ASP A 40 13.70 7.64 -10.73
CA ASP A 40 14.70 6.85 -9.99
C ASP A 40 15.19 7.66 -8.79
N TRP A 41 14.97 7.13 -7.58
CA TRP A 41 15.36 7.78 -6.33
C TRP A 41 16.54 7.10 -5.64
N SER A 42 17.16 6.10 -6.27
CA SER A 42 18.20 5.28 -5.64
C SER A 42 19.30 6.13 -5.00
N ASP A 43 19.73 7.20 -5.68
CA ASP A 43 20.78 8.12 -5.21
C ASP A 43 20.38 8.94 -3.96
N ARG A 44 19.08 9.18 -3.72
CA ARG A 44 18.60 9.95 -2.56
C ARG A 44 18.41 9.07 -1.31
N ILE A 45 18.28 7.75 -1.49
CA ILE A 45 17.97 6.79 -0.41
C ILE A 45 19.23 6.38 0.37
N ASP A 46 20.43 6.58 -0.20
CA ASP A 46 21.71 6.16 0.40
C ASP A 46 22.20 7.07 1.56
N ASP A 47 21.58 8.23 1.79
CA ASP A 47 21.86 9.07 2.96
C ASP A 47 21.19 8.49 4.23
N ARG A 48 22.01 8.17 5.24
CA ARG A 48 21.53 7.61 6.52
C ARG A 48 20.52 8.51 7.25
N GLY A 49 20.61 9.83 7.10
CA GLY A 49 19.62 10.77 7.65
C GLY A 49 18.27 10.62 6.94
N MET A 50 18.31 10.56 5.61
CA MET A 50 17.15 10.38 4.74
C MET A 50 16.44 9.04 4.98
N GLN A 51 17.16 8.01 5.42
CA GLN A 51 16.54 6.70 5.69
C GLN A 51 15.54 6.71 6.87
N ALA A 52 15.74 7.54 7.89
CA ALA A 52 14.78 7.63 9.00
C ALA A 52 13.49 8.32 8.53
N GLU A 53 13.65 9.40 7.77
CA GLU A 53 12.54 10.16 7.17
C GLU A 53 11.78 9.32 6.16
N LEU A 54 12.47 8.59 5.29
CA LEU A 54 11.86 7.69 4.32
C LEU A 54 11.08 6.56 4.99
N ARG A 55 11.59 5.97 6.08
CA ARG A 55 10.85 4.99 6.87
C ARG A 55 9.58 5.58 7.45
N GLN A 56 9.63 6.82 7.93
CA GLN A 56 8.45 7.51 8.45
C GLN A 56 7.44 7.77 7.32
N ALA A 57 7.88 8.30 6.18
CA ALA A 57 7.03 8.56 5.02
C ALA A 57 6.37 7.27 4.48
N LEU A 58 7.11 6.16 4.43
CA LEU A 58 6.56 4.85 4.07
C LEU A 58 5.50 4.39 5.08
N THR A 59 5.79 4.52 6.37
CA THR A 59 4.85 4.17 7.45
C THR A 59 3.57 4.98 7.32
N ASP A 60 3.67 6.30 7.13
CA ASP A 60 2.54 7.21 6.98
C ASP A 60 1.73 6.90 5.71
N ALA A 61 2.39 6.52 4.61
CA ALA A 61 1.72 6.13 3.38
C ALA A 61 0.93 4.83 3.54
N ILE A 62 1.53 3.80 4.15
CA ILE A 62 0.82 2.56 4.50
C ILE A 62 -0.31 2.87 5.49
N ASP A 63 -0.06 3.79 6.43
CA ASP A 63 -1.02 4.23 7.43
C ASP A 63 -2.15 5.10 6.88
N ALA A 64 -2.01 5.63 5.67
CA ALA A 64 -3.06 6.33 4.95
C ALA A 64 -3.92 5.40 4.08
N LEU A 65 -3.51 4.15 3.80
CA LEU A 65 -4.34 3.17 3.08
C LEU A 65 -5.59 2.76 3.87
N PRO A 66 -6.75 2.59 3.21
CA PRO A 66 -7.91 1.97 3.83
C PRO A 66 -7.59 0.57 4.36
N PRO A 67 -8.32 0.09 5.38
CA PRO A 67 -7.96 -1.13 6.11
C PRO A 67 -7.80 -2.37 5.22
N ASP A 68 -8.69 -2.54 4.24
CA ASP A 68 -8.70 -3.68 3.33
C ASP A 68 -7.48 -3.73 2.40
N TYR A 69 -7.06 -2.56 1.91
CA TYR A 69 -5.92 -2.39 1.03
C TYR A 69 -4.60 -2.52 1.78
N ARG A 70 -4.52 -1.93 2.98
CA ARG A 70 -3.38 -2.11 3.88
C ARG A 70 -3.18 -3.57 4.24
N THR A 71 -4.26 -4.26 4.57
CA THR A 71 -4.21 -5.68 4.92
C THR A 71 -3.65 -6.49 3.76
N ALA A 72 -4.18 -6.31 2.56
CA ALA A 72 -3.69 -7.03 1.37
C ALA A 72 -2.20 -6.74 1.11
N LEU A 73 -1.77 -5.48 1.24
CA LEU A 73 -0.38 -5.07 1.06
C LEU A 73 0.53 -5.70 2.12
N VAL A 74 0.19 -5.59 3.40
CA VAL A 74 1.02 -6.11 4.50
C VAL A 74 1.14 -7.62 4.40
N LEU A 75 0.03 -8.33 4.19
CA LEU A 75 0.07 -9.79 4.06
C LEU A 75 0.94 -10.25 2.89
N HIS A 76 0.86 -9.56 1.75
CA HIS A 76 1.60 -9.97 0.56
C HIS A 76 3.06 -9.50 0.57
N ASP A 77 3.32 -8.21 0.78
CA ASP A 77 4.63 -7.59 0.59
C ASP A 77 5.51 -7.63 1.85
N VAL A 78 4.91 -7.73 3.04
CA VAL A 78 5.66 -7.76 4.31
C VAL A 78 5.72 -9.18 4.89
N GLU A 79 4.58 -9.86 4.96
CA GLU A 79 4.49 -11.22 5.52
C GLU A 79 4.75 -12.33 4.48
N GLY A 80 4.84 -12.00 3.19
CA GLY A 80 5.13 -12.96 2.12
C GLY A 80 4.04 -14.00 1.85
N VAL A 81 2.80 -13.74 2.30
CA VAL A 81 1.66 -14.66 2.12
C VAL A 81 1.23 -14.66 0.65
N SER A 82 0.91 -15.84 0.13
CA SER A 82 0.49 -15.99 -1.26
C SER A 82 -0.89 -15.34 -1.52
N ASN A 83 -1.13 -14.87 -2.76
CA ASN A 83 -2.41 -14.26 -3.11
C ASN A 83 -3.61 -15.21 -2.93
N SER A 84 -3.41 -16.53 -3.09
CA SER A 84 -4.45 -17.54 -2.84
C SER A 84 -4.79 -17.66 -1.36
N ASP A 85 -3.79 -17.69 -0.50
CA ASP A 85 -4.02 -17.82 0.95
C ASP A 85 -4.61 -16.53 1.52
N ILE A 86 -4.24 -15.37 0.96
CA ILE A 86 -4.88 -14.08 1.28
C ILE A 86 -6.35 -14.09 0.85
N ALA A 87 -6.66 -14.61 -0.35
CA ALA A 87 -8.03 -14.69 -0.85
C ALA A 87 -8.90 -15.55 0.07
N GLU A 88 -8.38 -16.71 0.50
CA GLU A 88 -9.03 -17.59 1.46
C GLU A 88 -9.19 -16.93 2.83
N ALA A 89 -8.12 -16.35 3.37
CA ALA A 89 -8.12 -15.73 4.69
C ALA A 89 -9.05 -14.51 4.79
N LEU A 90 -9.24 -13.77 3.68
CA LEU A 90 -10.09 -12.59 3.61
C LEU A 90 -11.50 -12.87 3.06
N GLY A 91 -11.76 -14.09 2.55
CA GLY A 91 -13.05 -14.45 1.95
C GLY A 91 -13.40 -13.65 0.70
N ILE A 92 -12.39 -13.25 -0.09
CA ILE A 92 -12.56 -12.48 -1.34
C ILE A 92 -11.95 -13.24 -2.52
N GLY A 93 -12.35 -12.89 -3.75
CA GLY A 93 -11.79 -13.53 -4.95
C GLY A 93 -10.32 -13.22 -5.19
N LEU A 94 -9.57 -14.18 -5.75
CA LEU A 94 -8.17 -13.99 -6.14
C LEU A 94 -7.93 -12.76 -7.05
N PRO A 95 -8.80 -12.43 -8.03
CA PRO A 95 -8.66 -11.19 -8.80
C PRO A 95 -8.74 -9.93 -7.92
N ALA A 96 -9.62 -9.93 -6.91
CA ALA A 96 -9.77 -8.81 -5.99
C ALA A 96 -8.53 -8.62 -5.12
N VAL A 97 -7.87 -9.70 -4.68
CA VAL A 97 -6.59 -9.61 -3.95
C VAL A 97 -5.53 -8.95 -4.82
N LYS A 98 -5.35 -9.42 -6.07
CA LYS A 98 -4.36 -8.87 -7.00
C LYS A 98 -4.59 -7.37 -7.24
N VAL A 99 -5.84 -6.98 -7.48
CA VAL A 99 -6.24 -5.58 -7.64
C VAL A 99 -5.92 -4.76 -6.38
N ARG A 100 -6.25 -5.28 -5.19
CA ARG A 100 -5.97 -4.61 -3.91
C ARG A 100 -4.47 -4.42 -3.69
N VAL A 101 -3.66 -5.46 -3.84
CA VAL A 101 -2.19 -5.38 -3.68
C VAL A 101 -1.61 -4.35 -4.65
N HIS A 102 -2.00 -4.42 -5.93
CA HIS A 102 -1.51 -3.49 -6.93
C HIS A 102 -1.87 -2.04 -6.62
N ARG A 103 -3.15 -1.77 -6.29
CA ARG A 103 -3.64 -0.45 -5.87
C ARG A 103 -2.91 0.09 -4.66
N SER A 104 -2.67 -0.75 -3.65
CA SER A 104 -1.92 -0.35 -2.47
C SER A 104 -0.49 0.07 -2.80
N ARG A 105 0.20 -0.67 -3.68
CA ARG A 105 1.55 -0.31 -4.13
C ARG A 105 1.58 1.02 -4.88
N LEU A 106 0.63 1.26 -5.77
CA LEU A 106 0.52 2.51 -6.51
C LEU A 106 0.30 3.71 -5.58
N PHE A 107 -0.57 3.55 -4.59
CA PHE A 107 -0.84 4.59 -3.60
C PHE A 107 0.41 4.94 -2.80
N VAL A 108 1.09 3.92 -2.25
CA VAL A 108 2.32 4.12 -1.47
C VAL A 108 3.39 4.75 -2.35
N ARG A 109 3.56 4.29 -3.59
CA ARG A 109 4.50 4.87 -4.55
C ARG A 109 4.23 6.35 -4.78
N LYS A 110 2.98 6.73 -5.08
CA LYS A 110 2.61 8.13 -5.33
C LYS A 110 2.94 9.03 -4.13
N ARG A 111 2.59 8.58 -2.92
CA ARG A 111 2.90 9.33 -1.68
C ARG A 111 4.40 9.50 -1.46
N LEU A 112 5.19 8.45 -1.72
CA LEU A 112 6.64 8.54 -1.63
C LEU A 112 7.23 9.46 -2.71
N SER A 113 6.67 9.45 -3.93
CA SER A 113 7.08 10.37 -5.01
C SER A 113 6.88 11.82 -4.61
N GLU A 114 5.71 12.15 -4.07
CA GLU A 114 5.39 13.49 -3.61
C GLU A 114 6.33 13.92 -2.48
N HIS A 115 6.57 13.02 -1.52
CA HIS A 115 7.47 13.29 -0.39
C HIS A 115 8.91 13.56 -0.86
N LEU A 116 9.46 12.71 -1.75
CA LEU A 116 10.83 12.83 -2.26
C LEU A 116 11.04 13.96 -3.26
N LYS A 117 9.96 14.48 -3.87
CA LYS A 117 9.98 15.71 -4.65
C LYS A 117 10.01 16.97 -3.76
N SER A 118 9.41 16.88 -2.57
CA SER A 118 9.32 18.00 -1.62
C SER A 118 10.50 18.10 -0.65
N ALA A 119 11.23 17.00 -0.43
CA ALA A 119 12.44 16.93 0.39
C ALA A 119 13.70 17.24 -0.43
#